data_AF-A0A523PXH2-F1
#
_entry.id   AF-A0A523PXH2-F1
#
_cell.length_a   1.000
_cell.length_b   1.000
_cell.length_c   1.000
_cell.angle_alpha   90.00
_cell.angle_beta   90.00
_cell.angle_gamma   90.00
#
_symmetry.space_group_name_H-M   'P 1'
#
loop_
_entity.id
_entity.type
_entity.pdbx_description
1 polymer ?
#
loop_
_entity_poly.entity_id
_entity_poly.type
_entity_poly.pdbx_seq_one_letter_code
_entity_poly.pdbx_strand_id
1 'polypeptide(L)'
;MQRRKFIKNTLTGLPLLVLMPSVFSSCGEDEKVEEKVLSNGKKVIVIGAGISGLAAAKKLKSKGFEVQILEASDKVGGRLRTDRSLGFAFDQGASWIHGVNGNPITSLAKSAGMQTAITDDESFVSYDLGGIEHSDAVFASQETKFYNMLETLSGSGNLSQSFETVFASQYPSYTQDRLWKFFLSTYLTFDTGELNQLSSLYYNEGEEFGGEEVIATSGYDTIPNYLAKGLDVGTGQRVSKVDYTGSKVKITHNGKLSEADYVLVTVPLGVLKAGKISFTPSLPTNKQTAIDKLGMNCVNKFVLVWDKAFWDDVQYISYTPETKDKFNYFVNLKKTNGLNALMTFAYGDYARSTEIMGDAQIISEIMTHLRDIYGSQIPEPKSMLRTKWNSDENTLGAYSFTAVGTEMKHFEDLAEEVSGKLFFAGEHTEVDYFSTAHGAYLSGIREADKIIDLV
;
A
#
# COMPACT_ATOMS: atom_id res chain seq x y z
N MET A 1 -3.65 -19.02 4.93
CA MET A 1 -3.12 -17.78 5.56
C MET A 1 -4.23 -16.72 5.67
N GLN A 2 -4.93 -16.58 6.80
CA GLN A 2 -6.00 -15.55 6.93
C GLN A 2 -5.40 -14.23 7.39
N ARG A 3 -4.97 -13.40 6.43
CA ARG A 3 -4.11 -12.24 6.71
C ARG A 3 -4.73 -11.13 7.54
N ARG A 4 -6.03 -11.12 7.81
CA ARG A 4 -6.66 -10.34 8.90
C ARG A 4 -8.14 -10.76 8.98
N LYS A 5 -8.47 -11.59 9.97
CA LYS A 5 -9.87 -11.77 10.38
C LYS A 5 -10.11 -10.84 11.55
N PHE A 6 -10.90 -9.79 11.35
CA PHE A 6 -11.37 -8.99 12.47
C PHE A 6 -12.36 -9.80 13.31
N ILE A 7 -12.00 -10.12 14.55
CA ILE A 7 -12.96 -10.60 15.54
C ILE A 7 -13.73 -9.38 16.06
N LYS A 8 -14.93 -9.13 15.51
CA LYS A 8 -15.97 -8.39 16.23
C LYS A 8 -16.58 -9.31 17.27
N ASN A 9 -16.26 -9.08 18.54
CA ASN A 9 -17.05 -9.44 19.72
C ASN A 9 -16.63 -8.42 20.81
N THR A 10 -17.44 -7.61 21.49
CA THR A 10 -18.88 -7.59 21.84
C THR A 10 -19.10 -6.19 22.49
N LEU A 11 -20.17 -5.40 22.34
CA LEU A 11 -21.47 -5.50 23.02
C LEU A 11 -22.35 -4.26 22.67
N THR A 12 -23.59 -4.53 22.26
CA THR A 12 -24.86 -3.82 22.55
C THR A 12 -25.03 -2.32 22.23
N GLY A 13 -25.81 -2.06 21.18
CA GLY A 13 -26.72 -0.91 21.05
C GLY A 13 -27.92 -1.33 20.19
N LEU A 14 -29.12 -1.27 20.74
CA LEU A 14 -30.36 -1.87 20.23
C LEU A 14 -30.73 -1.51 18.76
N PRO A 15 -31.46 -2.39 18.05
CA PRO A 15 -32.13 -2.02 16.81
C PRO A 15 -33.44 -1.28 17.16
N LEU A 16 -33.49 0.03 16.88
CA LEU A 16 -34.75 0.76 16.87
C LEU A 16 -35.49 0.40 15.56
N LEU A 17 -36.38 -0.59 15.67
CA LEU A 17 -37.45 -0.84 14.71
C LEU A 17 -38.31 0.43 14.60
N VAL A 18 -38.29 1.06 13.43
CA VAL A 18 -39.40 1.91 12.98
C VAL A 18 -40.05 1.22 11.79
N LEU A 19 -41.09 0.46 12.07
CA LEU A 19 -42.10 0.05 11.10
C LEU A 19 -42.91 1.28 10.70
N MET A 20 -43.05 1.56 9.40
CA MET A 20 -44.23 2.19 8.80
C MET A 20 -44.26 1.97 7.28
N PRO A 21 -45.46 2.02 6.66
CA PRO A 21 -45.89 1.00 5.70
C PRO A 21 -45.52 1.30 4.24
N SER A 22 -45.24 0.22 3.52
CA SER A 22 -45.19 0.13 2.07
C SER A 22 -46.56 0.43 1.44
N VAL A 23 -46.70 1.60 0.83
CA VAL A 23 -47.76 1.87 -0.15
C VAL A 23 -47.16 1.63 -1.52
N PHE A 24 -47.57 0.53 -2.16
CA PHE A 24 -47.34 0.32 -3.58
C PHE A 24 -48.12 1.38 -4.37
N SER A 25 -47.41 2.24 -5.10
CA SER A 25 -47.97 2.92 -6.26
C SER A 25 -46.99 2.79 -7.41
N SER A 26 -47.49 2.11 -8.44
CA SER A 26 -46.86 1.85 -9.73
C SER A 26 -46.90 3.11 -10.61
N CYS A 27 -45.97 3.13 -11.59
CA CYS A 27 -45.84 4.02 -12.75
C CYS A 27 -44.98 5.28 -12.56
N GLY A 28 -43.86 5.31 -13.28
CA GLY A 28 -43.04 6.49 -13.57
C GLY A 28 -41.55 6.19 -13.55
N GLU A 29 -40.96 5.88 -14.71
CA GLU A 29 -39.51 5.98 -14.92
C GLU A 29 -39.12 7.46 -14.86
N ASP A 30 -38.78 7.96 -13.68
CA ASP A 30 -38.02 9.19 -13.54
C ASP A 30 -36.56 8.80 -13.35
N GLU A 31 -35.81 8.77 -14.45
CA GLU A 31 -34.36 8.96 -14.40
C GLU A 31 -34.12 10.23 -13.57
N LYS A 32 -33.59 10.08 -12.36
CA LYS A 32 -33.03 11.22 -11.61
C LYS A 32 -31.91 11.79 -12.47
N VAL A 33 -32.23 12.85 -13.20
CA VAL A 33 -31.24 13.70 -13.85
C VAL A 33 -30.34 14.22 -12.74
N GLU A 34 -29.13 13.67 -12.61
CA GLU A 34 -28.07 14.35 -11.84
C GLU A 34 -27.94 15.76 -12.43
N GLU A 35 -28.30 16.78 -11.65
CA GLU A 35 -28.02 18.16 -11.99
C GLU A 35 -26.55 18.25 -12.39
N LYS A 36 -26.28 18.65 -13.65
CA LYS A 36 -24.92 18.95 -14.09
C LYS A 36 -24.48 20.19 -13.32
N VAL A 37 -23.82 19.98 -12.18
CA VAL A 37 -22.97 21.00 -11.56
C VAL A 37 -21.89 21.32 -12.58
N LEU A 38 -22.11 22.40 -13.33
CA LEU A 38 -21.13 22.93 -14.27
C LEU A 38 -20.16 23.75 -13.43
N SER A 39 -18.95 23.25 -13.26
CA SER A 39 -17.85 23.88 -12.49
C SER A 39 -17.48 25.32 -12.90
N ASN A 40 -18.17 25.92 -13.88
CA ASN A 40 -17.85 27.20 -14.51
C ASN A 40 -16.39 27.31 -15.00
N GLY A 41 -15.75 26.18 -15.32
CA GLY A 41 -14.36 26.16 -15.77
C GLY A 41 -13.34 26.46 -14.67
N LYS A 42 -13.69 26.22 -13.40
CA LYS A 42 -12.74 26.27 -12.29
C LYS A 42 -11.55 25.35 -12.56
N LYS A 43 -10.35 25.84 -12.24
CA LYS A 43 -9.10 25.13 -12.48
C LYS A 43 -8.63 24.40 -11.22
N VAL A 44 -8.30 23.12 -11.38
CA VAL A 44 -7.70 22.28 -10.36
C VAL A 44 -6.32 21.81 -10.82
N ILE A 45 -5.30 22.00 -9.99
CA ILE A 45 -3.99 21.37 -10.17
C ILE A 45 -3.87 20.19 -9.21
N VAL A 46 -3.61 19.00 -9.75
CA VAL A 46 -3.34 17.79 -8.97
C VAL A 46 -1.82 17.55 -8.96
N ILE A 47 -1.23 17.40 -7.78
CA ILE A 47 0.20 17.14 -7.61
C ILE A 47 0.39 15.65 -7.35
N GLY A 48 0.98 14.95 -8.32
CA GLY A 48 1.15 13.49 -8.34
C GLY A 48 0.13 12.78 -9.24
N ALA A 49 0.63 11.92 -10.12
CA ALA A 49 -0.14 11.05 -11.01
C ALA A 49 -0.12 9.58 -10.53
N GLY A 50 -0.12 9.38 -9.21
CA GLY A 50 -0.48 8.09 -8.62
C GLY A 50 -1.98 7.82 -8.76
N ILE A 51 -2.43 6.62 -8.35
CA ILE A 51 -3.85 6.25 -8.49
C ILE A 51 -4.82 7.23 -7.81
N SER A 52 -4.42 7.83 -6.68
CA SER A 52 -5.22 8.83 -5.97
C SER A 52 -5.46 10.09 -6.80
N GLY A 53 -4.37 10.72 -7.28
CA GLY A 53 -4.47 11.92 -8.12
C GLY A 53 -5.17 11.65 -9.45
N LEU A 54 -4.93 10.50 -10.07
CA LEU A 54 -5.59 10.10 -11.32
C LEU A 54 -7.10 9.86 -11.14
N ALA A 55 -7.51 9.22 -10.05
CA ALA A 55 -8.92 9.00 -9.74
C ALA A 55 -9.66 10.33 -9.53
N ALA A 56 -9.07 11.21 -8.72
CA ALA A 56 -9.61 12.55 -8.48
C ALA A 56 -9.73 13.36 -9.78
N ALA A 57 -8.65 13.42 -10.55
CA ALA A 57 -8.60 14.17 -11.80
C ALA A 57 -9.63 13.69 -12.83
N LYS A 58 -9.83 12.37 -12.95
CA LYS A 58 -10.82 11.78 -13.84
C LYS A 58 -12.25 12.17 -13.44
N LYS A 59 -12.55 12.12 -12.14
CA LYS A 59 -13.85 12.52 -11.61
C LYS A 59 -14.11 14.02 -11.79
N LEU A 60 -13.16 14.88 -11.41
CA LEU A 60 -13.24 16.33 -11.58
C LEU A 60 -13.43 16.73 -13.05
N LYS A 61 -12.65 16.12 -13.96
CA LYS A 61 -12.80 16.39 -15.41
C LYS A 61 -14.19 16.00 -15.92
N SER A 62 -14.76 14.89 -15.43
CA SER A 62 -16.12 14.48 -15.81
C SER A 62 -17.22 15.45 -15.36
N LYS A 63 -16.93 16.24 -14.31
CA LYS A 63 -17.81 17.32 -13.81
C LYS A 63 -17.41 18.71 -14.38
N GLY A 64 -16.59 18.74 -15.42
CA GLY A 64 -16.33 19.94 -16.22
C GLY A 64 -15.19 20.86 -15.72
N PHE A 65 -14.46 20.49 -14.67
CA PHE A 65 -13.30 21.26 -14.21
C PHE A 65 -12.15 21.26 -15.25
N GLU A 66 -11.38 22.35 -15.33
CA GLU A 66 -10.08 22.34 -16.00
C GLU A 66 -9.08 21.65 -15.06
N VAL A 67 -8.60 20.47 -15.43
CA VAL A 67 -7.69 19.69 -14.57
C VAL A 67 -6.34 19.52 -15.23
N GLN A 68 -5.28 19.92 -14.53
CA GLN A 68 -3.89 19.68 -14.90
C GLN A 68 -3.21 18.85 -13.81
N ILE A 69 -2.49 17.79 -14.19
CA ILE A 69 -1.73 16.95 -13.27
C ILE A 69 -0.24 17.25 -13.43
N LEU A 70 0.46 17.46 -12.32
CA LEU A 70 1.91 17.66 -12.27
C LEU A 70 2.56 16.43 -11.61
N GLU A 71 3.24 15.61 -12.41
CA GLU A 71 3.93 14.39 -11.98
C GLU A 71 5.44 14.58 -12.03
N ALA A 72 6.14 14.26 -10.94
CA ALA A 72 7.59 14.44 -10.84
C ALA A 72 8.37 13.40 -11.66
N SER A 73 7.86 12.18 -11.77
CA SER A 73 8.42 11.10 -12.59
C SER A 73 8.19 11.33 -14.09
N ASP A 74 8.88 10.56 -14.92
CA ASP A 74 8.72 10.53 -16.37
C ASP A 74 7.44 9.79 -16.82
N LYS A 75 6.74 9.12 -15.89
CA LYS A 75 5.53 8.34 -16.14
C LYS A 75 4.52 8.43 -15.00
N VAL A 76 3.29 8.03 -15.27
CA VAL A 76 2.21 7.92 -14.26
C VAL A 76 2.34 6.63 -13.44
N GLY A 77 1.57 6.55 -12.35
CA GLY A 77 1.38 5.33 -11.56
C GLY A 77 2.01 5.39 -10.17
N GLY A 78 3.10 6.13 -9.98
CA GLY A 78 3.79 6.23 -8.70
C GLY A 78 4.21 4.86 -8.18
N ARG A 79 3.61 4.43 -7.07
CA ARG A 79 3.84 3.10 -6.46
C ARG A 79 3.10 1.94 -7.16
N LEU A 80 2.29 2.22 -8.18
CA LEU A 80 1.77 1.20 -9.11
C LEU A 80 2.68 1.14 -10.34
N ARG A 81 3.91 0.63 -10.15
CA ARG A 81 4.98 0.63 -11.14
C ARG A 81 5.36 -0.80 -11.52
N THR A 82 5.41 -1.06 -12.83
CA THR A 82 5.77 -2.38 -13.38
C THR A 82 7.04 -2.26 -14.23
N ASP A 83 7.98 -3.18 -14.00
CA ASP A 83 9.13 -3.42 -14.84
C ASP A 83 8.82 -4.53 -15.85
N ARG A 84 9.24 -4.37 -17.10
CA ARG A 84 9.10 -5.39 -18.16
C ARG A 84 10.42 -5.72 -18.87
N SER A 85 11.55 -5.30 -18.31
CA SER A 85 12.88 -5.45 -18.93
C SER A 85 13.32 -6.90 -19.13
N LEU A 86 12.77 -7.85 -18.36
CA LEU A 86 13.01 -9.29 -18.52
C LEU A 86 11.96 -10.02 -19.36
N GLY A 87 11.09 -9.29 -20.07
CA GLY A 87 10.07 -9.87 -20.95
C GLY A 87 8.79 -10.35 -20.26
N PHE A 88 8.67 -10.11 -18.95
CA PHE A 88 7.45 -10.36 -18.16
C PHE A 88 7.16 -9.17 -17.24
N ALA A 89 5.93 -9.08 -16.73
CA ALA A 89 5.53 -8.02 -15.81
C ALA A 89 6.02 -8.31 -14.38
N PHE A 90 6.95 -7.48 -13.88
CA PHE A 90 7.34 -7.44 -12.48
C PHE A 90 6.81 -6.17 -11.83
N ASP A 91 5.78 -6.32 -11.00
CA ASP A 91 5.25 -5.21 -10.21
C ASP A 91 6.19 -4.85 -9.07
N GLN A 92 6.91 -3.76 -9.26
CA GLN A 92 7.87 -3.22 -8.29
C GLN A 92 7.16 -2.77 -7.00
N GLY A 93 5.93 -2.25 -7.09
CA GLY A 93 5.17 -1.75 -5.95
C GLY A 93 3.99 -2.66 -5.58
N ALA A 94 2.75 -2.17 -5.66
CA ALA A 94 1.60 -3.05 -5.42
C ALA A 94 1.49 -4.16 -6.48
N SER A 95 1.17 -5.39 -6.05
CA SER A 95 0.96 -6.52 -6.96
C SER A 95 -0.37 -7.25 -6.74
N TRP A 96 -1.00 -7.09 -5.57
CA TRP A 96 -2.24 -7.78 -5.20
C TRP A 96 -3.44 -6.85 -5.15
N ILE A 97 -4.61 -7.40 -5.47
CA ILE A 97 -5.90 -6.86 -5.05
C ILE A 97 -6.31 -7.69 -3.84
N HIS A 98 -6.31 -7.04 -2.68
CA HIS A 98 -6.69 -7.66 -1.41
C HIS A 98 -8.21 -7.67 -1.26
N GLY A 99 -8.79 -8.87 -1.26
CA GLY A 99 -10.22 -9.14 -1.29
C GLY A 99 -10.93 -8.57 -2.52
N VAL A 100 -11.39 -9.44 -3.43
CA VAL A 100 -12.06 -8.99 -4.65
C VAL A 100 -13.51 -8.50 -4.48
N ASN A 101 -14.17 -8.81 -3.35
CA ASN A 101 -15.59 -8.54 -3.15
C ASN A 101 -15.82 -7.10 -2.68
N GLY A 102 -16.43 -6.28 -3.56
CA GLY A 102 -16.73 -4.88 -3.27
C GLY A 102 -15.53 -3.94 -3.40
N ASN A 103 -14.32 -4.47 -3.56
CA ASN A 103 -13.11 -3.67 -3.75
C ASN A 103 -13.16 -2.91 -5.09
N PRO A 104 -13.06 -1.56 -5.09
CA PRO A 104 -13.16 -0.77 -6.32
C PRO A 104 -12.05 -1.09 -7.34
N ILE A 105 -10.91 -1.59 -6.86
CA ILE A 105 -9.79 -1.95 -7.73
C ILE A 105 -10.11 -3.17 -8.58
N THR A 106 -10.95 -4.11 -8.12
CA THR A 106 -11.40 -5.25 -8.92
C THR A 106 -12.12 -4.80 -10.20
N SER A 107 -13.09 -3.90 -10.05
CA SER A 107 -13.85 -3.36 -11.19
C SER A 107 -12.97 -2.51 -12.10
N LEU A 108 -12.03 -1.75 -11.53
CA LEU A 108 -11.11 -0.91 -12.27
C LEU A 108 -10.08 -1.74 -13.06
N ALA A 109 -9.54 -2.80 -12.46
CA ALA A 109 -8.65 -3.77 -13.11
C ALA A 109 -9.31 -4.39 -14.34
N LYS A 110 -10.55 -4.87 -14.18
CA LYS A 110 -11.35 -5.41 -15.29
C LYS A 110 -11.54 -4.38 -16.41
N SER A 111 -11.88 -3.14 -16.05
CA SER A 111 -12.08 -2.05 -17.01
C SER A 111 -10.79 -1.65 -17.73
N ALA A 112 -9.66 -1.73 -17.03
CA ALA A 112 -8.33 -1.45 -17.57
C ALA A 112 -7.79 -2.58 -18.44
N GLY A 113 -8.41 -3.76 -18.42
CA GLY A 113 -7.93 -4.96 -19.10
C GLY A 113 -6.74 -5.63 -18.39
N MET A 114 -6.57 -5.39 -17.09
CA MET A 114 -5.52 -6.01 -16.29
C MET A 114 -5.84 -7.50 -16.09
N GLN A 115 -4.91 -8.36 -16.51
CA GLN A 115 -4.95 -9.78 -16.21
C GLN A 115 -4.48 -10.05 -14.79
N THR A 116 -5.18 -10.95 -14.11
CA THR A 116 -4.89 -11.39 -12.74
C THR A 116 -4.92 -12.92 -12.64
N ALA A 117 -4.34 -13.45 -11.56
CA ALA A 117 -4.46 -14.86 -11.17
C ALA A 117 -4.77 -14.93 -9.67
N ILE A 118 -5.55 -15.93 -9.25
CA ILE A 118 -5.79 -16.21 -7.83
C ILE A 118 -4.49 -16.73 -7.21
N THR A 119 -4.18 -16.27 -6.00
CA THR A 119 -3.10 -16.83 -5.19
C THR A 119 -3.68 -17.71 -4.09
N ASP A 120 -3.27 -18.98 -4.06
CA ASP A 120 -3.71 -19.96 -3.07
C ASP A 120 -2.85 -19.90 -1.80
N ASP A 121 -3.39 -19.24 -0.78
CA ASP A 121 -2.79 -19.05 0.54
C ASP A 121 -2.71 -20.31 1.41
N GLU A 122 -3.32 -21.42 0.97
CA GLU A 122 -3.20 -22.73 1.60
C GLU A 122 -2.17 -23.62 0.86
N SER A 123 -1.68 -23.20 -0.31
CA SER A 123 -0.63 -23.88 -1.05
C SER A 123 0.75 -23.36 -0.62
N PHE A 124 1.30 -23.91 0.46
CA PHE A 124 2.61 -23.50 0.96
C PHE A 124 3.43 -24.64 1.54
N VAL A 125 4.73 -24.39 1.71
CA VAL A 125 5.65 -25.20 2.50
C VAL A 125 6.53 -24.27 3.34
N SER A 126 6.95 -24.70 4.52
CA SER A 126 7.78 -23.90 5.43
C SER A 126 8.99 -24.67 5.91
N TYR A 127 10.17 -24.08 5.77
CA TYR A 127 11.45 -24.68 6.14
C TYR A 127 12.15 -23.91 7.27
N ASP A 128 12.78 -24.67 8.16
CA ASP A 128 13.75 -24.20 9.16
C ASP A 128 15.20 -24.39 8.66
N LEU A 129 16.16 -23.90 9.44
CA LEU A 129 17.59 -24.07 9.20
C LEU A 129 17.96 -25.53 8.90
N GLY A 130 18.81 -25.71 7.90
CA GLY A 130 19.22 -27.01 7.39
C GLY A 130 18.21 -27.64 6.44
N GLY A 131 17.22 -26.87 5.94
CA GLY A 131 16.19 -27.37 5.04
C GLY A 131 15.20 -28.32 5.72
N ILE A 132 15.00 -28.17 7.03
CA ILE A 132 14.09 -29.01 7.80
C ILE A 132 12.67 -28.49 7.62
N GLU A 133 11.80 -29.27 6.99
CA GLU A 133 10.40 -28.90 6.82
C GLU A 133 9.65 -28.87 8.16
N HIS A 134 8.91 -27.78 8.42
CA HIS A 134 7.93 -27.74 9.48
C HIS A 134 6.70 -28.56 9.07
N SER A 135 6.33 -29.58 9.84
CA SER A 135 5.10 -30.31 9.56
C SER A 135 3.88 -29.40 9.68
N ASP A 136 2.86 -29.64 8.86
CA ASP A 136 1.60 -28.89 8.85
C ASP A 136 0.99 -28.74 10.26
N ALA A 137 1.04 -29.82 11.05
CA ALA A 137 0.51 -29.83 12.41
C ALA A 137 1.27 -28.88 13.35
N VAL A 138 2.61 -28.82 13.24
CA VAL A 138 3.43 -27.91 14.05
C VAL A 138 3.21 -26.47 13.59
N PHE A 139 3.24 -26.23 12.29
CA PHE A 139 3.04 -24.89 11.71
C PHE A 139 1.68 -24.32 12.11
N ALA A 140 0.59 -25.06 11.84
CA ALA A 140 -0.78 -24.62 12.16
C ALA A 140 -0.99 -24.41 13.67
N SER A 141 -0.39 -25.25 14.51
CA SER A 141 -0.46 -25.08 15.97
C SER A 141 0.23 -23.79 16.43
N GLN A 142 1.41 -23.48 15.88
CA GLN A 142 2.15 -22.27 16.23
C GLN A 142 1.50 -21.01 15.64
N GLU A 143 0.98 -21.09 14.42
CA GLU A 143 0.23 -20.01 13.79
C GLU A 143 -1.05 -19.67 14.59
N THR A 144 -1.78 -20.68 15.06
CA THR A 144 -2.93 -20.47 15.96
C THR A 144 -2.52 -19.74 17.24
N LYS A 145 -1.40 -20.12 17.86
CA LYS A 145 -0.88 -19.41 19.05
C LYS A 145 -0.46 -17.98 18.73
N PHE A 146 0.12 -17.76 17.56
CA PHE A 146 0.52 -16.43 17.10
C PHE A 146 -0.69 -15.51 16.97
N TYR A 147 -1.77 -15.96 16.31
CA TYR A 147 -3.00 -15.16 16.21
C TYR A 147 -3.68 -14.92 17.56
N ASN A 148 -3.75 -15.93 18.43
CA ASN A 148 -4.26 -15.73 19.80
C ASN A 148 -3.40 -14.72 20.60
N MET A 149 -2.09 -14.70 20.37
CA MET A 149 -1.18 -13.70 20.96
C MET A 149 -1.50 -12.29 20.43
N LEU A 150 -1.69 -12.13 19.12
CA LEU A 150 -2.09 -10.84 18.55
C LEU A 150 -3.39 -10.33 19.18
N GLU A 151 -4.41 -11.18 19.27
CA GLU A 151 -5.66 -10.85 19.94
C GLU A 151 -5.45 -10.41 21.40
N THR A 152 -4.59 -11.11 22.14
CA THR A 152 -4.26 -10.78 23.54
C THR A 152 -3.49 -9.46 23.64
N LEU A 153 -2.60 -9.16 22.68
CA LEU A 153 -1.85 -7.91 22.63
C LEU A 153 -2.69 -6.73 22.16
N SER A 154 -3.87 -6.96 21.57
CA SER A 154 -4.78 -5.89 21.20
C SER A 154 -5.14 -5.04 22.44
N GLY A 155 -4.88 -3.73 22.37
CA GLY A 155 -5.06 -2.81 23.50
C GLY A 155 -3.99 -2.89 24.59
N SER A 156 -2.92 -3.68 24.41
CA SER A 156 -1.78 -3.70 25.34
C SER A 156 -0.79 -2.57 25.08
N GLY A 157 -0.10 -2.14 26.14
CA GLY A 157 0.91 -1.09 26.09
C GLY A 157 0.32 0.31 26.14
N ASN A 158 0.92 1.26 25.42
CA ASN A 158 0.50 2.67 25.40
C ASN A 158 1.06 3.41 24.17
N LEU A 159 0.65 4.67 23.98
CA LEU A 159 1.07 5.51 22.85
C LEU A 159 2.59 5.71 22.69
N SER A 160 3.39 5.47 23.75
CA SER A 160 4.85 5.61 23.70
C SER A 160 5.59 4.28 23.51
N GLN A 161 4.87 3.16 23.42
CA GLN A 161 5.45 1.83 23.29
C GLN A 161 5.23 1.27 21.90
N SER A 162 6.25 0.59 21.40
CA SER A 162 6.13 -0.18 20.16
C SER A 162 5.53 -1.56 20.40
N PHE A 163 4.96 -2.16 19.35
CA PHE A 163 4.48 -3.53 19.36
C PHE A 163 5.60 -4.49 19.82
N GLU A 164 6.81 -4.36 19.25
CA GLU A 164 7.94 -5.22 19.61
C GLU A 164 8.30 -5.13 21.09
N THR A 165 8.26 -3.92 21.68
CA THR A 165 8.52 -3.72 23.11
C THR A 165 7.52 -4.48 23.98
N VAL A 166 6.23 -4.39 23.65
CA VAL A 166 5.16 -5.05 24.40
C VAL A 166 5.22 -6.57 24.19
N PHE A 167 5.41 -7.02 22.95
CA PHE A 167 5.58 -8.42 22.59
C PHE A 167 6.77 -9.05 23.34
N ALA A 168 7.94 -8.42 23.31
CA ALA A 168 9.14 -8.96 23.96
C ALA A 168 9.00 -9.05 25.49
N SER A 169 8.23 -8.13 26.10
CA SER A 169 7.95 -8.14 27.54
C SER A 169 7.01 -9.27 27.94
N GLN A 170 5.91 -9.48 27.19
CA GLN A 170 4.87 -10.45 27.54
C GLN A 170 5.15 -11.86 27.01
N TYR A 171 5.88 -11.98 25.91
CA TYR A 171 6.16 -13.22 25.19
C TYR A 171 7.67 -13.44 24.96
N PRO A 172 8.54 -13.29 25.98
CA PRO A 172 10.00 -13.30 25.82
C PRO A 172 10.53 -14.60 25.23
N SER A 173 9.89 -15.74 25.51
CA SER A 173 10.27 -17.06 24.98
C SER A 173 10.18 -17.16 23.45
N TYR A 174 9.33 -16.33 22.82
CA TYR A 174 9.11 -16.36 21.37
C TYR A 174 9.99 -15.36 20.61
N THR A 175 10.70 -14.47 21.30
CA THR A 175 11.56 -13.45 20.65
C THR A 175 12.73 -14.05 19.87
N GLN A 176 13.21 -15.23 20.27
CA GLN A 176 14.30 -15.94 19.60
C GLN A 176 13.83 -17.16 18.80
N ASP A 177 12.54 -17.50 18.85
CA ASP A 177 11.97 -18.59 18.07
C ASP A 177 11.91 -18.19 16.57
N ARG A 178 12.52 -19.01 15.70
CA ARG A 178 12.66 -18.67 14.28
C ARG A 178 11.33 -18.72 13.52
N LEU A 179 10.44 -19.63 13.87
CA LEU A 179 9.11 -19.69 13.24
C LEU A 179 8.28 -18.47 13.64
N TRP A 180 8.38 -18.02 14.90
CA TRP A 180 7.75 -16.78 15.33
C TRP A 180 8.40 -15.54 14.71
N LYS A 181 9.72 -15.50 14.51
CA LYS A 181 10.38 -14.44 13.73
C LYS A 181 9.84 -14.38 12.30
N PHE A 182 9.58 -15.52 11.67
CA PHE A 182 8.91 -15.57 10.36
C PHE A 182 7.50 -14.98 10.42
N PHE A 183 6.65 -15.41 11.37
CA PHE A 183 5.30 -14.84 11.52
C PHE A 183 5.32 -13.34 11.76
N LEU A 184 6.18 -12.86 12.66
CA LEU A 184 6.38 -11.43 12.95
C LEU A 184 6.86 -10.65 11.73
N SER A 185 7.69 -11.25 10.87
CA SER A 185 8.15 -10.59 9.64
C SER A 185 7.05 -10.58 8.57
N THR A 186 6.59 -11.77 8.18
CA THR A 186 5.78 -11.98 6.97
C THR A 186 4.30 -11.67 7.18
N TYR A 187 3.75 -11.97 8.37
CA TYR A 187 2.33 -11.79 8.65
C TYR A 187 2.03 -10.51 9.42
N LEU A 188 3.06 -9.83 9.92
CA LEU A 188 2.90 -8.57 10.64
C LEU A 188 3.72 -7.46 10.01
N THR A 189 5.05 -7.52 10.06
CA THR A 189 5.92 -6.43 9.56
C THR A 189 5.63 -6.05 8.10
N PHE A 190 5.38 -7.05 7.24
CA PHE A 190 5.03 -6.82 5.86
C PHE A 190 3.72 -6.01 5.73
N ASP A 191 2.70 -6.32 6.52
CA ASP A 191 1.37 -5.71 6.36
C ASP A 191 1.18 -4.43 7.19
N THR A 192 1.90 -4.29 8.31
CA THR A 192 1.63 -3.25 9.33
C THR A 192 2.81 -2.34 9.63
N GLY A 193 4.02 -2.63 9.13
CA GLY A 193 5.19 -1.78 9.39
C GLY A 193 6.13 -2.33 10.44
N GLU A 194 7.21 -1.57 10.67
CA GLU A 194 8.37 -2.03 11.45
C GLU A 194 8.02 -2.19 12.92
N LEU A 195 8.16 -3.40 13.47
CA LEU A 195 7.63 -3.71 14.81
C LEU A 195 8.22 -2.87 15.94
N ASN A 196 9.47 -2.42 15.81
CA ASN A 196 10.13 -1.54 16.77
C ASN A 196 9.61 -0.09 16.72
N GLN A 197 8.92 0.29 15.64
CA GLN A 197 8.27 1.58 15.45
C GLN A 197 6.75 1.50 15.39
N LEU A 198 6.17 0.32 15.21
CA LEU A 198 4.73 0.09 15.12
C LEU A 198 4.08 0.36 16.47
N SER A 199 3.01 1.15 16.51
CA SER A 199 2.24 1.45 17.73
C SER A 199 1.77 0.18 18.41
N SER A 200 1.94 0.02 19.71
CA SER A 200 1.38 -1.16 20.40
C SER A 200 -0.14 -1.13 20.49
N LEU A 201 -0.77 0.05 20.43
CA LEU A 201 -2.22 0.19 20.56
C LEU A 201 -2.95 0.00 19.24
N TYR A 202 -2.36 0.50 18.14
CA TYR A 202 -3.01 0.59 16.84
C TYR A 202 -2.29 -0.25 15.78
N TYR A 203 -1.62 -1.33 16.18
CA TYR A 203 -0.75 -2.11 15.30
C TYR A 203 -1.48 -2.81 14.15
N ASN A 204 -2.80 -3.02 14.26
CA ASN A 204 -3.63 -3.75 13.30
C ASN A 204 -5.00 -3.09 13.08
N GLU A 205 -5.00 -1.76 12.97
CA GLU A 205 -6.20 -0.97 12.64
C GLU A 205 -6.45 -0.94 11.13
N GLY A 206 -7.67 -0.56 10.75
CA GLY A 206 -8.16 -0.48 9.37
C GLY A 206 -9.22 -1.52 9.05
N GLU A 207 -9.73 -1.43 7.83
CA GLU A 207 -10.73 -2.29 7.22
C GLU A 207 -10.15 -3.05 6.02
N GLU A 208 -10.85 -4.09 5.61
CA GLU A 208 -10.51 -4.92 4.46
C GLU A 208 -11.73 -5.31 3.66
N PHE A 209 -11.49 -5.50 2.37
CA PHE A 209 -12.44 -6.19 1.51
C PHE A 209 -12.28 -7.70 1.68
N GLY A 210 -13.41 -8.41 1.61
CA GLY A 210 -13.40 -9.88 1.61
C GLY A 210 -13.23 -10.46 0.20
N GLY A 211 -13.14 -11.78 0.11
CA GLY A 211 -13.02 -12.50 -1.15
C GLY A 211 -11.60 -13.01 -1.39
N GLU A 212 -11.37 -13.56 -2.58
CA GLU A 212 -10.07 -14.11 -2.97
C GLU A 212 -9.01 -13.01 -3.11
N GLU A 213 -7.77 -13.39 -2.84
CA GLU A 213 -6.57 -12.61 -3.15
C GLU A 213 -6.16 -12.88 -4.59
N VAL A 214 -6.00 -11.82 -5.39
CA VAL A 214 -5.56 -11.95 -6.79
C VAL A 214 -4.33 -11.10 -7.06
N ILE A 215 -3.35 -11.70 -7.72
CA ILE A 215 -2.12 -11.02 -8.15
C ILE A 215 -2.25 -10.55 -9.61
N ALA A 216 -1.74 -9.37 -9.93
CA ALA A 216 -1.64 -8.89 -11.31
C ALA A 216 -0.57 -9.67 -12.07
N THR A 217 -0.92 -10.23 -13.22
CA THR A 217 -0.01 -11.01 -14.08
C THR A 217 0.47 -10.22 -15.31
N SER A 218 -0.26 -9.17 -15.66
CA SER A 218 0.05 -8.25 -16.77
C SER A 218 0.67 -6.92 -16.32
N GLY A 219 0.80 -6.71 -15.00
CA GLY A 219 1.32 -5.49 -14.38
C GLY A 219 0.22 -4.57 -13.85
N TYR A 220 0.37 -4.14 -12.59
CA TYR A 220 -0.54 -3.25 -11.88
C TYR A 220 -0.57 -1.83 -12.47
N ASP A 221 0.49 -1.41 -13.15
CA ASP A 221 0.56 -0.13 -13.87
C ASP A 221 -0.48 0.00 -15.01
N THR A 222 -1.12 -1.12 -15.40
CA THR A 222 -2.25 -1.13 -16.34
C THR A 222 -3.39 -0.20 -15.88
N ILE A 223 -3.66 -0.16 -14.57
CA ILE A 223 -4.71 0.67 -13.96
C ILE A 223 -4.43 2.17 -14.08
N PRO A 224 -3.30 2.71 -13.56
CA PRO A 224 -3.04 4.15 -13.68
C PRO A 224 -2.89 4.58 -15.14
N ASN A 225 -2.33 3.75 -16.02
CA ASN A 225 -2.30 4.04 -17.46
C ASN A 225 -3.71 4.14 -18.06
N TYR A 226 -4.65 3.29 -17.64
CA TYR A 226 -6.06 3.39 -18.04
C TYR A 226 -6.73 4.66 -17.50
N LEU A 227 -6.49 5.04 -16.24
CA LEU A 227 -7.05 6.24 -15.64
C LEU A 227 -6.52 7.53 -16.30
N ALA A 228 -5.24 7.55 -16.68
CA ALA A 228 -4.58 8.70 -17.31
C ALA A 228 -5.12 9.04 -18.71
N LYS A 229 -5.81 8.11 -19.39
CA LYS A 229 -6.33 8.33 -20.75
C LYS A 229 -7.25 9.56 -20.79
N GLY A 230 -6.87 10.52 -21.63
CA GLY A 230 -7.62 11.75 -21.83
C GLY A 230 -7.44 12.80 -20.73
N LEU A 231 -6.52 12.63 -19.78
CA LEU A 231 -6.16 13.65 -18.80
C LEU A 231 -4.96 14.48 -19.28
N ASP A 232 -4.86 15.73 -18.82
CA ASP A 232 -3.67 16.58 -19.03
C ASP A 232 -2.63 16.25 -17.96
N VAL A 233 -1.68 15.39 -18.30
CA VAL A 233 -0.60 14.95 -17.40
C VAL A 233 0.73 15.55 -17.86
N GLY A 234 1.26 16.46 -17.06
CA GLY A 234 2.63 16.96 -17.20
C GLY A 234 3.60 16.10 -16.40
N THR A 235 4.32 15.20 -17.08
CA THR A 235 5.42 14.43 -16.47
C THR A 235 6.69 15.26 -16.33
N GLY A 236 7.59 14.79 -15.47
CA GLY A 236 8.82 15.47 -15.10
C GLY A 236 8.60 16.79 -14.38
N GLN A 237 7.36 17.20 -14.03
CA GLN A 237 7.05 18.49 -13.38
C GLN A 237 7.13 18.37 -11.85
N ARG A 238 8.34 18.48 -11.29
CA ARG A 238 8.53 18.45 -9.83
C ARG A 238 8.06 19.75 -9.19
N VAL A 239 7.04 19.67 -8.35
CA VAL A 239 6.58 20.79 -7.52
C VAL A 239 7.54 21.01 -6.34
N SER A 240 7.89 22.25 -6.08
CA SER A 240 8.77 22.67 -4.97
C SER A 240 8.12 23.69 -4.01
N LYS A 241 7.10 24.42 -4.47
CA LYS A 241 6.38 25.41 -3.65
C LYS A 241 4.89 25.44 -3.98
N VAL A 242 4.06 25.54 -2.94
CA VAL A 242 2.62 25.81 -3.01
C VAL A 242 2.31 27.03 -2.14
N ASP A 243 1.87 28.12 -2.76
CA ASP A 243 1.49 29.36 -2.09
C ASP A 243 -0.02 29.58 -2.24
N TYR A 244 -0.74 29.49 -1.12
CA TYR A 244 -2.19 29.56 -1.04
C TYR A 244 -2.67 30.80 -0.26
N THR A 245 -1.83 31.84 -0.17
CA THR A 245 -2.19 33.14 0.46
C THR A 245 -3.19 33.95 -0.37
N GLY A 246 -3.12 33.83 -1.70
CA GLY A 246 -3.91 34.61 -2.65
C GLY A 246 -5.31 34.06 -2.91
N SER A 247 -6.07 34.71 -3.80
CA SER A 247 -7.36 34.20 -4.27
C SER A 247 -7.20 32.86 -5.00
N LYS A 248 -6.21 32.78 -5.90
CA LYS A 248 -5.73 31.54 -6.52
C LYS A 248 -4.50 30.99 -5.81
N VAL A 249 -4.33 29.68 -5.89
CA VAL A 249 -3.14 28.98 -5.41
C VAL A 249 -2.05 29.05 -6.49
N LYS A 250 -0.83 29.40 -6.09
CA LYS A 250 0.36 29.47 -6.94
C LYS A 250 1.27 28.26 -6.71
N ILE A 251 1.59 27.54 -7.77
CA ILE A 251 2.36 26.28 -7.73
C ILE A 251 3.64 26.47 -8.53
N THR A 252 4.79 26.39 -7.86
CA THR A 252 6.10 26.43 -8.50
C THR A 252 6.58 25.02 -8.79
N HIS A 253 6.92 24.75 -10.05
CA HIS A 253 7.42 23.45 -10.49
C HIS A 253 8.42 23.62 -11.63
N ASN A 254 9.57 22.95 -11.57
CA ASN A 254 10.64 23.04 -12.59
C ASN A 254 10.96 24.47 -13.09
N GLY A 255 11.00 25.45 -12.18
CA GLY A 255 11.25 26.86 -12.55
C GLY A 255 10.09 27.56 -13.26
N LYS A 256 8.94 26.91 -13.43
CA LYS A 256 7.68 27.47 -13.92
C LYS A 256 6.74 27.78 -12.76
N LEU A 257 5.81 28.69 -13.03
CA LEU A 257 4.72 29.04 -12.13
C LEU A 257 3.39 28.70 -12.81
N SER A 258 2.49 28.06 -12.08
CA SER A 258 1.11 27.80 -12.49
C SER A 258 0.15 28.27 -11.41
N GLU A 259 -1.08 28.59 -11.80
CA GLU A 259 -2.14 29.05 -10.90
C GLU A 259 -3.39 28.19 -11.06
N ALA A 260 -4.11 27.96 -9.96
CA ALA A 260 -5.37 27.22 -9.94
C ALA A 260 -6.32 27.78 -8.86
N ASP A 261 -7.62 27.52 -9.00
CA ASP A 261 -8.60 27.82 -7.95
C ASP A 261 -8.43 26.86 -6.76
N TYR A 262 -8.19 25.57 -7.06
CA TYR A 262 -7.98 24.51 -6.07
C TYR A 262 -6.72 23.70 -6.40
N VAL A 263 -6.08 23.13 -5.37
CA VAL A 263 -4.94 22.22 -5.49
C VAL A 263 -5.20 20.96 -4.69
N LEU A 264 -4.98 19.80 -5.31
CA LEU A 264 -5.00 18.51 -4.63
C LEU A 264 -3.58 17.95 -4.54
N VAL A 265 -3.07 17.77 -3.33
CA VAL A 265 -1.76 17.18 -3.04
C VAL A 265 -1.91 15.67 -2.86
N THR A 266 -1.24 14.88 -3.70
CA THR A 266 -1.25 13.40 -3.61
C THR A 266 0.14 12.78 -3.53
N VAL A 267 1.13 13.58 -3.16
CA VAL A 267 2.51 13.12 -3.02
C VAL A 267 2.62 12.12 -1.85
N PRO A 268 3.51 11.12 -1.92
CA PRO A 268 3.65 10.14 -0.83
C PRO A 268 4.03 10.78 0.51
N LEU A 269 3.64 10.14 1.62
CA LEU A 269 3.95 10.61 2.98
C LEU A 269 5.46 10.84 3.18
N GLY A 270 6.32 9.96 2.65
CA GLY A 270 7.78 10.15 2.71
C GLY A 270 8.26 11.47 2.07
N VAL A 271 7.61 11.94 1.01
CA VAL A 271 7.90 13.24 0.36
C VAL A 271 7.47 14.42 1.24
N LEU A 272 6.33 14.30 1.92
CA LEU A 272 5.86 15.30 2.88
C LEU A 272 6.80 15.39 4.09
N LYS A 273 7.16 14.25 4.70
CA LYS A 273 8.08 14.16 5.84
C LYS A 273 9.46 14.72 5.51
N ALA A 274 9.92 14.54 4.27
CA ALA A 274 11.20 15.08 3.81
C ALA A 274 11.16 16.58 3.47
N GLY A 275 10.00 17.25 3.61
CA GLY A 275 9.86 18.69 3.37
C GLY A 275 10.19 19.11 1.93
N LYS A 276 9.98 18.23 0.94
CA LYS A 276 10.33 18.49 -0.46
C LYS A 276 9.48 19.58 -1.12
N ILE A 277 8.32 19.89 -0.54
CA ILE A 277 7.42 20.95 -0.99
C ILE A 277 7.29 21.97 0.13
N SER A 278 7.58 23.23 -0.19
CA SER A 278 7.35 24.35 0.72
C SER A 278 5.91 24.85 0.60
N PHE A 279 5.24 25.05 1.73
CA PHE A 279 3.88 25.58 1.79
C PHE A 279 3.90 27.03 2.32
N THR A 280 3.14 27.94 1.71
CA THR A 280 3.02 29.33 2.16
C THR A 280 1.54 29.76 2.21
N PRO A 281 0.97 30.06 3.40
CA PRO A 281 1.58 29.92 4.73
C PRO A 281 1.95 28.46 5.06
N SER A 282 2.62 28.22 6.18
CA SER A 282 2.89 26.84 6.64
C SER A 282 1.58 26.08 6.87
N LEU A 283 1.62 24.75 6.70
CA LEU A 283 0.49 23.89 6.98
C LEU A 283 0.03 24.03 8.45
N PRO A 284 -1.27 23.85 8.76
CA PRO A 284 -1.75 23.84 10.15
C PRO A 284 -0.99 22.87 11.05
N THR A 285 -0.89 23.18 12.35
CA THR A 285 -0.11 22.39 13.32
C THR A 285 -0.58 20.95 13.42
N ASN A 286 -1.90 20.69 13.40
CA ASN A 286 -2.44 19.32 13.42
C ASN A 286 -1.95 18.51 12.21
N LYS A 287 -1.93 19.10 11.02
CA LYS A 287 -1.43 18.46 9.80
C LYS A 287 0.08 18.21 9.84
N GLN A 288 0.87 19.15 10.37
CA GLN A 288 2.31 18.95 10.59
C GLN A 288 2.56 17.79 11.57
N THR A 289 1.85 17.77 12.70
CA THR A 289 1.90 16.68 13.66
C THR A 289 1.52 15.34 13.02
N ALA A 290 0.47 15.29 12.20
CA ALA A 290 0.08 14.08 11.50
C ALA A 290 1.16 13.56 10.56
N ILE A 291 1.76 14.44 9.74
CA ILE A 291 2.89 14.11 8.87
C ILE A 291 4.04 13.53 9.71
N ASP A 292 4.33 14.10 10.86
CA ASP A 292 5.43 13.65 11.74
C ASP A 292 5.13 12.32 12.43
N LYS A 293 3.90 12.11 12.89
CA LYS A 293 3.50 10.96 13.69
C LYS A 293 3.22 9.70 12.87
N LEU A 294 2.70 9.83 11.66
CA LEU A 294 2.50 8.68 10.78
C LEU A 294 3.85 8.09 10.36
N GLY A 295 3.92 6.76 10.39
CA GLY A 295 5.07 5.98 9.95
C GLY A 295 5.08 5.82 8.43
N MET A 296 6.28 5.65 7.86
CA MET A 296 6.46 5.29 6.45
C MET A 296 7.33 4.03 6.40
N ASN A 297 6.73 2.91 6.02
CA ASN A 297 7.37 1.61 5.97
C ASN A 297 8.35 1.53 4.78
N CYS A 298 9.31 0.61 4.88
CA CYS A 298 10.22 0.26 3.79
C CYS A 298 10.09 -1.24 3.49
N VAL A 299 9.67 -1.58 2.27
CA VAL A 299 9.67 -2.95 1.78
C VAL A 299 10.26 -2.97 0.39
N ASN A 300 11.20 -3.88 0.17
CA ASN A 300 11.80 -4.10 -1.14
C ASN A 300 11.54 -5.51 -1.65
N LYS A 301 11.32 -5.62 -2.96
CA LYS A 301 11.06 -6.87 -3.66
C LYS A 301 12.26 -7.27 -4.50
N PHE A 302 12.44 -8.57 -4.66
CA PHE A 302 13.50 -9.19 -5.44
C PHE A 302 12.88 -10.33 -6.24
N VAL A 303 12.92 -10.26 -7.56
CA VAL A 303 12.54 -11.39 -8.42
C VAL A 303 13.77 -11.98 -9.06
N LEU A 304 13.95 -13.28 -8.91
CA LEU A 304 15.09 -14.04 -9.44
C LEU A 304 14.55 -15.06 -10.45
N VAL A 305 15.25 -15.21 -11.57
CA VAL A 305 14.78 -16.02 -12.72
C VAL A 305 15.77 -17.13 -13.03
N TRP A 306 15.26 -18.34 -13.29
CA TRP A 306 16.04 -19.52 -13.65
C TRP A 306 15.56 -20.15 -14.96
N ASP A 307 16.37 -21.06 -15.51
CA ASP A 307 15.95 -21.88 -16.66
C ASP A 307 14.88 -22.90 -16.31
N LYS A 308 14.99 -23.49 -15.12
CA LYS A 308 14.13 -24.56 -14.63
C LYS A 308 13.82 -24.31 -13.17
N ALA A 309 12.57 -24.54 -12.79
CA ALA A 309 12.19 -24.59 -11.39
C ALA A 309 12.86 -25.82 -10.73
N PHE A 310 13.44 -25.61 -9.54
CA PHE A 310 14.05 -26.64 -8.70
C PHE A 310 13.38 -26.76 -7.33
N TRP A 311 12.39 -25.90 -7.07
CA TRP A 311 11.67 -25.75 -5.81
C TRP A 311 10.31 -26.48 -5.84
N ASP A 312 9.64 -26.52 -4.69
CA ASP A 312 8.34 -27.17 -4.52
C ASP A 312 7.24 -26.55 -5.41
N ASP A 313 6.32 -27.37 -5.93
CA ASP A 313 5.21 -26.91 -6.77
C ASP A 313 4.03 -26.34 -5.95
N VAL A 314 4.34 -25.48 -4.97
CA VAL A 314 3.39 -24.75 -4.12
C VAL A 314 3.38 -23.26 -4.45
N GLN A 315 2.36 -22.52 -3.99
CA GLN A 315 2.27 -21.07 -4.21
C GLN A 315 3.31 -20.29 -3.40
N TYR A 316 3.58 -20.69 -2.16
CA TYR A 316 4.49 -20.00 -1.26
C TYR A 316 5.49 -20.93 -0.59
N ILE A 317 6.73 -20.47 -0.49
CA ILE A 317 7.80 -21.16 0.24
C ILE A 317 8.28 -20.19 1.31
N SER A 318 8.26 -20.61 2.57
CA SER A 318 8.85 -19.83 3.67
C SER A 318 10.13 -20.45 4.18
N TYR A 319 11.00 -19.59 4.68
CA TYR A 319 12.24 -19.95 5.36
C TYR A 319 12.28 -19.23 6.69
N THR A 320 12.76 -19.86 7.76
CA THR A 320 12.83 -19.24 9.09
C THR A 320 14.28 -18.88 9.45
N PRO A 321 14.86 -17.80 8.89
CA PRO A 321 16.26 -17.43 9.12
C PRO A 321 16.49 -16.90 10.54
N GLU A 322 17.76 -16.88 10.98
CA GLU A 322 18.14 -16.26 12.25
C GLU A 322 17.84 -14.75 12.29
N THR A 323 18.06 -14.07 11.16
CA THR A 323 17.83 -12.64 10.98
C THR A 323 16.38 -12.38 10.55
N LYS A 324 15.63 -11.65 11.38
CA LYS A 324 14.27 -11.19 11.07
C LYS A 324 14.25 -10.34 9.79
N ASP A 325 13.13 -10.35 9.07
CA ASP A 325 12.87 -9.54 7.87
C ASP A 325 13.74 -9.78 6.63
N LYS A 326 14.59 -10.82 6.66
CA LYS A 326 15.53 -11.15 5.59
C LYS A 326 15.00 -12.28 4.71
N PHE A 327 14.51 -11.98 3.51
CA PHE A 327 14.28 -12.94 2.41
C PHE A 327 13.68 -14.28 2.86
N ASN A 328 12.59 -14.21 3.63
CA ASN A 328 12.05 -15.34 4.38
C ASN A 328 10.69 -15.83 3.84
N TYR A 329 10.20 -15.20 2.77
CA TYR A 329 8.95 -15.52 2.10
C TYR A 329 9.16 -15.43 0.59
N PHE A 330 8.86 -16.50 -0.12
CA PHE A 330 9.04 -16.63 -1.57
C PHE A 330 7.70 -16.92 -2.24
N VAL A 331 7.35 -16.11 -3.23
CA VAL A 331 6.20 -16.30 -4.10
C VAL A 331 6.66 -17.04 -5.35
N ASN A 332 6.06 -18.21 -5.59
CA ASN A 332 6.31 -19.00 -6.79
C ASN A 332 5.54 -18.42 -7.97
N LEU A 333 6.23 -17.65 -8.82
CA LEU A 333 5.62 -17.04 -10.01
C LEU A 333 5.24 -18.07 -11.08
N LYS A 334 5.71 -19.32 -10.97
CA LYS A 334 5.27 -20.41 -11.85
C LYS A 334 3.77 -20.68 -11.72
N LYS A 335 3.20 -20.53 -10.52
CA LYS A 335 1.78 -20.81 -10.26
C LYS A 335 0.84 -19.75 -10.86
N THR A 336 1.33 -18.53 -11.08
CA THR A 336 0.48 -17.38 -11.46
C THR A 336 0.70 -16.97 -12.91
N ASN A 337 1.95 -16.95 -13.40
CA ASN A 337 2.29 -16.52 -14.75
C ASN A 337 3.27 -17.49 -15.47
N GLY A 338 3.45 -18.71 -14.94
CA GLY A 338 4.21 -19.79 -15.60
C GLY A 338 5.72 -19.59 -15.60
N LEU A 339 6.21 -18.52 -14.99
CA LEU A 339 7.62 -18.14 -14.96
C LEU A 339 8.42 -19.04 -14.03
N ASN A 340 9.60 -19.47 -14.46
CA ASN A 340 10.57 -20.11 -13.58
C ASN A 340 11.28 -19.03 -12.75
N ALA A 341 10.53 -18.39 -11.86
CA ALA A 341 11.00 -17.30 -11.03
C ALA A 341 10.43 -17.36 -9.61
N LEU A 342 11.23 -16.92 -8.64
CA LEU A 342 10.81 -16.71 -7.26
C LEU A 342 10.90 -15.22 -6.95
N MET A 343 9.86 -14.67 -6.32
CA MET A 343 9.87 -13.31 -5.78
C MET A 343 9.95 -13.37 -4.26
N THR A 344 10.90 -12.65 -3.67
CA THR A 344 11.07 -12.53 -2.21
C THR A 344 11.19 -11.08 -1.77
N PHE A 345 11.24 -10.86 -0.46
CA PHE A 345 11.10 -9.55 0.16
C PHE A 345 12.13 -9.32 1.25
N ALA A 346 12.45 -8.05 1.46
CA ALA A 346 13.05 -7.56 2.69
C ALA A 346 12.14 -6.48 3.28
N TYR A 347 12.09 -6.38 4.61
CA TYR A 347 11.25 -5.41 5.33
C TYR A 347 12.08 -4.50 6.24
N GLY A 348 11.56 -3.31 6.54
CA GLY A 348 12.07 -2.37 7.53
C GLY A 348 13.56 -2.00 7.37
N ASP A 349 14.30 -2.09 8.47
CA ASP A 349 15.74 -1.83 8.51
C ASP A 349 16.51 -2.73 7.53
N TYR A 350 16.11 -4.00 7.40
CA TYR A 350 16.76 -4.90 6.45
C TYR A 350 16.51 -4.43 5.01
N ALA A 351 15.29 -4.03 4.67
CA ALA A 351 14.96 -3.46 3.37
C ALA A 351 15.82 -2.23 3.04
N ARG A 352 16.01 -1.31 3.99
CA ARG A 352 16.91 -0.15 3.81
C ARG A 352 18.35 -0.58 3.56
N SER A 353 18.84 -1.57 4.31
CA SER A 353 20.20 -2.09 4.11
C SER A 353 20.39 -2.71 2.72
N THR A 354 19.37 -3.37 2.16
CA THR A 354 19.47 -3.93 0.81
C THR A 354 19.64 -2.86 -0.28
N GLU A 355 19.20 -1.62 -0.07
CA GLU A 355 19.31 -0.56 -1.09
C GLU A 355 20.76 -0.12 -1.32
N ILE A 356 21.63 -0.29 -0.32
CA ILE A 356 23.08 0.00 -0.42
C ILE A 356 23.91 -1.22 -0.83
N MET A 357 23.35 -2.43 -0.77
CA MET A 357 24.03 -3.66 -1.20
C MET A 357 24.11 -3.74 -2.74
N GLY A 358 25.21 -4.34 -3.23
CA GLY A 358 25.37 -4.69 -4.63
C GLY A 358 24.54 -5.93 -5.01
N ASP A 359 24.17 -6.05 -6.28
CA ASP A 359 23.27 -7.11 -6.75
C ASP A 359 23.84 -8.51 -6.48
N ALA A 360 25.15 -8.70 -6.66
CA ALA A 360 25.82 -9.98 -6.39
C ALA A 360 25.73 -10.39 -4.91
N GLN A 361 25.81 -9.43 -3.98
CA GLN A 361 25.65 -9.71 -2.55
C GLN A 361 24.22 -10.14 -2.24
N ILE A 362 23.22 -9.44 -2.79
CA ILE A 362 21.80 -9.76 -2.59
C ILE A 362 21.49 -11.16 -3.13
N ILE A 363 21.93 -11.47 -4.35
CA ILE A 363 21.78 -12.79 -4.94
C ILE A 363 22.43 -13.83 -4.02
N SER A 364 23.65 -13.59 -3.56
CA SER A 364 24.35 -14.51 -2.65
C SER A 364 23.56 -14.74 -1.36
N GLU A 365 23.00 -13.70 -0.73
CA GLU A 365 22.26 -13.83 0.51
C GLU A 365 20.93 -14.58 0.33
N ILE A 366 20.21 -14.33 -0.76
CA ILE A 366 18.99 -15.06 -1.10
C ILE A 366 19.32 -16.53 -1.42
N MET A 367 20.37 -16.76 -2.19
CA MET A 367 20.83 -18.11 -2.54
C MET A 367 21.33 -18.90 -1.34
N THR A 368 21.82 -18.24 -0.28
CA THR A 368 22.13 -18.93 0.99
C THR A 368 20.89 -19.61 1.56
N HIS A 369 19.74 -18.93 1.60
CA HIS A 369 18.50 -19.52 2.10
C HIS A 369 18.01 -20.63 1.16
N LEU A 370 17.99 -20.39 -0.15
CA LEU A 370 17.53 -21.40 -1.11
C LEU A 370 18.42 -22.65 -1.15
N ARG A 371 19.74 -22.51 -0.95
CA ARG A 371 20.68 -23.64 -0.86
C ARG A 371 20.55 -24.41 0.43
N ASP A 372 20.16 -23.74 1.51
CA ASP A 372 19.88 -24.42 2.78
C ASP A 372 18.64 -25.31 2.65
N ILE A 373 17.61 -24.85 1.92
CA ILE A 373 16.39 -25.62 1.64
C ILE A 373 16.65 -26.75 0.61
N TYR A 374 17.16 -26.40 -0.57
CA TYR A 374 17.18 -27.30 -1.75
C TYR A 374 18.55 -27.91 -2.05
N GLY A 375 19.55 -27.63 -1.20
CA GLY A 375 20.91 -28.14 -1.34
C GLY A 375 21.84 -27.24 -2.15
N SER A 376 23.15 -27.47 -1.98
CA SER A 376 24.21 -26.59 -2.50
C SER A 376 24.36 -26.57 -4.03
N GLN A 377 23.78 -27.54 -4.73
CA GLN A 377 23.95 -27.74 -6.16
C GLN A 377 22.89 -27.02 -7.03
N ILE A 378 21.96 -26.28 -6.43
CA ILE A 378 20.98 -25.50 -7.20
C ILE A 378 21.69 -24.44 -8.06
N PRO A 379 21.19 -24.19 -9.29
CA PRO A 379 21.81 -23.24 -10.20
C PRO A 379 21.68 -21.79 -9.71
N GLU A 380 22.65 -20.96 -10.06
CA GLU A 380 22.54 -19.50 -9.90
C GLU A 380 21.39 -18.94 -10.78
N PRO A 381 20.71 -17.87 -10.35
CA PRO A 381 19.72 -17.19 -11.16
C PRO A 381 20.38 -16.52 -12.38
N LYS A 382 19.69 -16.52 -13.51
CA LYS A 382 20.14 -15.86 -14.74
C LYS A 382 20.06 -14.35 -14.67
N SER A 383 19.09 -13.85 -13.92
CA SER A 383 18.79 -12.44 -13.80
C SER A 383 18.02 -12.18 -12.52
N MET A 384 18.16 -10.96 -12.01
CA MET A 384 17.39 -10.46 -10.88
C MET A 384 16.87 -9.05 -11.23
N LEU A 385 15.63 -8.75 -10.84
CA LEU A 385 15.15 -7.38 -10.68
C LEU A 385 14.92 -7.11 -9.21
N ARG A 386 15.10 -5.86 -8.80
CA ARG A 386 14.87 -5.43 -7.42
C ARG A 386 14.30 -4.02 -7.32
N THR A 387 13.83 -3.66 -6.14
CA THR A 387 13.32 -2.33 -5.84
C THR A 387 14.18 -1.62 -4.81
N LYS A 388 14.05 -0.28 -4.77
CA LYS A 388 14.69 0.60 -3.78
C LYS A 388 13.76 1.77 -3.43
N TRP A 389 12.62 1.47 -2.81
CA TRP A 389 11.56 2.47 -2.60
C TRP A 389 11.92 3.57 -1.59
N ASN A 390 12.84 3.32 -0.67
CA ASN A 390 13.25 4.29 0.34
C ASN A 390 14.18 5.37 -0.24
N SER A 391 15.06 5.01 -1.17
CA SER A 391 15.96 5.96 -1.86
C SER A 391 15.35 6.59 -3.13
N ASP A 392 14.20 6.11 -3.60
CA ASP A 392 13.45 6.79 -4.67
C ASP A 392 12.94 8.14 -4.18
N GLU A 393 13.47 9.22 -4.78
CA GLU A 393 13.18 10.61 -4.38
C GLU A 393 11.71 11.03 -4.56
N ASN A 394 10.92 10.27 -5.33
CA ASN A 394 9.50 10.55 -5.57
C ASN A 394 8.57 9.82 -4.60
N THR A 395 9.09 8.86 -3.80
CA THR A 395 8.28 8.07 -2.87
C THR A 395 8.81 8.09 -1.46
N LEU A 396 10.12 7.92 -1.28
CA LEU A 396 10.80 7.90 0.02
C LEU A 396 10.15 6.92 1.01
N GLY A 397 9.87 5.71 0.53
CA GLY A 397 9.23 4.63 1.28
C GLY A 397 8.19 3.86 0.47
N ALA A 398 7.65 2.81 1.08
CA ALA A 398 6.65 1.92 0.49
C ALA A 398 5.20 2.37 0.80
N TYR A 399 4.76 2.35 2.05
CA TYR A 399 3.39 2.72 2.47
C TYR A 399 3.36 3.19 3.92
N SER A 400 2.30 3.90 4.30
CA SER A 400 2.17 4.41 5.66
C SER A 400 1.90 3.32 6.69
N PHE A 401 2.07 3.62 7.98
CA PHE A 401 1.59 2.77 9.06
C PHE A 401 1.41 3.57 10.35
N THR A 402 0.78 2.95 11.35
CA THR A 402 0.59 3.51 12.69
C THR A 402 1.88 3.40 13.50
N ALA A 403 2.75 4.41 13.43
CA ALA A 403 3.97 4.42 14.24
C ALA A 403 3.69 4.75 15.73
N VAL A 404 4.68 4.55 16.60
CA VAL A 404 4.63 4.98 18.01
C VAL A 404 4.25 6.45 18.08
N GLY A 405 3.22 6.74 18.88
CA GLY A 405 2.63 8.06 19.02
C GLY A 405 1.65 8.45 17.92
N THR A 406 1.33 7.56 16.99
CA THR A 406 0.18 7.71 16.08
C THR A 406 -1.11 7.52 16.86
N GLU A 407 -2.07 8.40 16.61
CA GLU A 407 -3.49 8.20 16.89
C GLU A 407 -4.20 8.12 15.54
N MET A 408 -5.30 7.35 15.44
CA MET A 408 -6.03 7.19 14.17
C MET A 408 -6.53 8.53 13.60
N LYS A 409 -6.82 9.49 14.48
CA LYS A 409 -7.14 10.87 14.11
C LYS A 409 -6.07 11.55 13.24
N HIS A 410 -4.80 11.14 13.30
CA HIS A 410 -3.76 11.72 12.46
C HIS A 410 -3.99 11.46 10.96
N PHE A 411 -4.62 10.34 10.57
CA PHE A 411 -5.00 10.13 9.15
C PHE A 411 -6.04 11.17 8.71
N GLU A 412 -7.01 11.48 9.57
CA GLU A 412 -8.05 12.49 9.32
C GLU A 412 -7.47 13.91 9.29
N ASP A 413 -6.59 14.25 10.25
CA ASP A 413 -5.88 15.54 10.28
C ASP A 413 -5.05 15.75 9.01
N LEU A 414 -4.47 14.68 8.46
CA LEU A 414 -3.74 14.74 7.19
C LEU A 414 -4.68 14.89 5.99
N ALA A 415 -5.87 14.30 6.02
CA ALA A 415 -6.91 14.43 4.99
C ALA A 415 -7.63 15.80 4.99
N GLU A 416 -7.62 16.53 6.10
CA GLU A 416 -8.35 17.80 6.24
C GLU A 416 -7.90 18.84 5.21
N GLU A 417 -8.82 19.47 4.50
CA GLU A 417 -8.50 20.54 3.56
C GLU A 417 -8.06 21.82 4.28
N VAL A 418 -7.25 22.64 3.62
CA VAL A 418 -6.74 23.90 4.16
C VAL A 418 -7.33 25.06 3.35
N SER A 419 -8.00 25.96 4.06
CA SER A 419 -8.56 27.21 3.54
C SER A 419 -9.52 27.03 2.35
N GLY A 420 -10.16 25.87 2.20
CA GLY A 420 -11.06 25.54 1.09
C GLY A 420 -10.39 25.55 -0.29
N LYS A 421 -9.04 25.45 -0.34
CA LYS A 421 -8.26 25.55 -1.58
C LYS A 421 -7.23 24.45 -1.74
N LEU A 422 -6.71 23.92 -0.65
CA LEU A 422 -5.66 22.91 -0.64
C LEU A 422 -6.19 21.61 -0.03
N PHE A 423 -6.24 20.57 -0.83
CA PHE A 423 -6.79 19.26 -0.49
C PHE A 423 -5.68 18.22 -0.45
N PHE A 424 -5.90 17.12 0.28
CA PHE A 424 -4.91 16.05 0.47
C PHE A 424 -5.55 14.69 0.26
N ALA A 425 -4.96 13.89 -0.64
CA ALA A 425 -5.36 12.52 -0.88
C ALA A 425 -4.15 11.59 -0.98
N GLY A 426 -4.39 10.29 -0.92
CA GLY A 426 -3.38 9.25 -0.90
C GLY A 426 -3.67 8.25 0.21
N GLU A 427 -3.01 7.09 0.18
CA GLU A 427 -3.26 6.02 1.16
C GLU A 427 -3.06 6.49 2.61
N HIS A 428 -2.14 7.42 2.87
CA HIS A 428 -1.90 8.00 4.20
C HIS A 428 -2.95 9.04 4.63
N THR A 429 -4.06 9.16 3.90
CA THR A 429 -5.20 10.02 4.22
C THR A 429 -6.50 9.24 4.31
N GLU A 430 -6.46 7.91 4.19
CA GLU A 430 -7.65 7.04 4.18
C GLU A 430 -7.60 6.13 5.41
N VAL A 431 -8.31 6.51 6.47
CA VAL A 431 -8.22 5.88 7.79
C VAL A 431 -8.65 4.41 7.78
N ASP A 432 -9.64 4.09 6.93
CA ASP A 432 -10.19 2.73 6.86
C ASP A 432 -9.33 1.83 5.97
N TYR A 433 -8.59 2.36 4.99
CA TYR A 433 -7.90 1.54 3.99
C TYR A 433 -6.46 2.00 3.71
N PHE A 434 -5.78 2.59 4.70
CA PHE A 434 -4.40 3.08 4.54
C PHE A 434 -3.45 1.98 4.07
N SER A 435 -2.29 2.37 3.52
CA SER A 435 -1.31 1.49 2.88
C SER A 435 -1.71 0.85 1.55
N THR A 436 -2.98 0.85 1.17
CA THR A 436 -3.46 0.09 0.02
C THR A 436 -3.68 0.94 -1.24
N ALA A 437 -3.69 0.27 -2.40
CA ALA A 437 -4.06 0.91 -3.68
C ALA A 437 -5.53 1.37 -3.70
N HIS A 438 -6.43 0.61 -3.06
CA HIS A 438 -7.85 0.96 -2.98
C HIS A 438 -8.09 2.14 -2.04
N GLY A 439 -7.42 2.23 -0.90
CA GLY A 439 -7.48 3.42 -0.04
C GLY A 439 -6.94 4.68 -0.73
N ALA A 440 -5.84 4.55 -1.48
CA ALA A 440 -5.35 5.65 -2.33
C ALA A 440 -6.38 6.06 -3.40
N TYR A 441 -7.05 5.10 -4.05
CA TYR A 441 -8.13 5.40 -5.01
C TYR A 441 -9.31 6.10 -4.33
N LEU A 442 -9.81 5.57 -3.21
CA LEU A 442 -10.96 6.09 -2.47
C LEU A 442 -10.72 7.51 -1.95
N SER A 443 -9.56 7.79 -1.36
CA SER A 443 -9.18 9.15 -0.97
C SER A 443 -9.19 10.14 -2.14
N GLY A 444 -8.78 9.72 -3.34
CA GLY A 444 -8.85 10.56 -4.53
C GLY A 444 -10.30 10.88 -4.94
N ILE A 445 -11.19 9.89 -4.85
CA ILE A 445 -12.63 10.08 -5.09
C ILE A 445 -13.23 11.02 -4.05
N ARG A 446 -12.89 10.84 -2.76
CA ARG A 446 -13.34 11.67 -1.64
C ARG A 446 -12.98 13.14 -1.83
N GLU A 447 -11.72 13.45 -2.15
CA GLU A 447 -11.30 14.84 -2.32
C GLU A 447 -11.89 15.47 -3.59
N ALA A 448 -12.13 14.68 -4.65
CA ALA A 448 -12.86 15.18 -5.82
C ALA A 448 -14.29 15.58 -5.46
N ASP A 449 -15.01 14.79 -4.65
CA ASP A 449 -16.35 15.14 -4.16
C ASP A 449 -16.34 16.45 -3.36
N LYS A 450 -15.42 16.59 -2.40
CA LYS A 450 -15.28 17.84 -1.65
C LYS A 450 -15.09 19.07 -2.55
N ILE A 451 -14.26 18.96 -3.58
CA ILE A 451 -14.01 20.07 -4.53
C ILE A 451 -15.25 20.36 -5.37
N ILE A 452 -16.01 19.33 -5.76
CA ILE A 452 -17.27 19.48 -6.51
C ILE A 452 -18.33 20.18 -5.65
N ASP A 453 -18.40 19.89 -4.35
CA ASP A 453 -19.38 20.48 -3.44
C ASP A 453 -19.13 21.97 -3.14
N LEU A 454 -17.98 22.53 -3.54
CA LEU A 454 -17.66 23.95 -3.38
C LEU A 454 -18.17 24.85 -4.51
N VAL A 455 -18.72 24.30 -5.60
CA VAL A 455 -19.10 25.07 -6.80
C VAL A 455 -20.59 25.14 -7.07
#